data_AF-A0A0A8WM76-F1
#
_entry.id   AF-A0A0A8WM76-F1
#
_cell.length_a   1.000
_cell.length_b   1.000
_cell.length_c   1.000
_cell.angle_alpha   90.00
_cell.angle_beta   90.00
_cell.angle_gamma   90.00
#
_symmetry.space_group_name_H-M   'P 1'
#
loop_
_entity.id
_entity.type
_entity.pdbx_description
1 polymer ?
#
loop_
_entity_poly.entity_id
_entity_poly.type
_entity_poly.pdbx_seq_one_letter_code
_entity_poly.pdbx_strand_id
1 'polypeptide(L)'
;MKNLAIAVLILCWSTAAFAAGSGSGKETSWGTLTATGALAKLPGVPGDVCSADDKDTGRFNQLFSPLKKELDKDIAARQRSLKKWQEKNSKKMMENVVDMPGFQGKSQDEMKKMTKKQRKELAEKMMQDKFGVSMADLKAQKNANKEKNVMANVDWAKSMAGEVQANDLMKSKEQREADKRKLKDTRKLLKEQAELTPQVLGLRSRYQAKVAELDKDPQGLGILKQIEHAEWELAEKQKNNEPCQALKTLQQLIVSMRRQYCSFYSSHYLKILNDYRVGIQVSLPKHDRLDQVASDLQQAQVGIPLSDAAIGLNGLESVQDYASFLNVVYKNNVGPENAMGGDSCGGDGEQGGT
;
A
#
# COMPACT_ATOMS: atom_id res chain seq x y z
N MET A 1 -18.65 15.04 -8.87
CA MET A 1 -17.45 14.52 -9.58
C MET A 1 -16.58 13.69 -8.65
N LYS A 2 -16.01 14.18 -7.53
CA LYS A 2 -15.25 13.29 -6.62
C LYS A 2 -16.10 12.21 -5.90
N ASN A 3 -17.36 12.51 -5.51
CA ASN A 3 -18.12 11.62 -4.59
C ASN A 3 -19.28 10.83 -5.23
N LEU A 4 -19.52 10.98 -6.54
CA LEU A 4 -20.59 10.26 -7.26
C LEU A 4 -20.12 8.94 -7.88
N ALA A 5 -18.79 8.82 -8.00
CA ALA A 5 -18.07 7.58 -8.22
C ALA A 5 -18.48 6.48 -7.22
N ILE A 6 -18.78 6.84 -5.98
CA ILE A 6 -18.58 5.98 -4.81
C ILE A 6 -19.48 4.74 -4.78
N ALA A 7 -20.66 4.72 -5.42
CA ALA A 7 -21.53 3.54 -5.41
C ALA A 7 -21.06 2.40 -6.34
N VAL A 8 -20.27 2.70 -7.38
CA VAL A 8 -19.66 1.70 -8.29
C VAL A 8 -18.14 1.62 -8.08
N LEU A 9 -17.51 2.63 -7.46
CA LEU A 9 -16.08 2.68 -7.13
C LEU A 9 -15.78 2.33 -5.65
N ILE A 10 -16.57 1.44 -5.03
CA ILE A 10 -16.20 0.82 -3.74
C ILE A 10 -14.92 -0.05 -3.89
N LEU A 11 -14.58 -0.47 -5.12
CA LEU A 11 -13.42 -1.30 -5.45
C LEU A 11 -12.14 -0.52 -5.83
N CYS A 12 -12.08 0.80 -5.62
CA CYS A 12 -10.88 1.61 -5.87
C CYS A 12 -10.62 2.62 -4.74
N TRP A 13 -10.27 2.12 -3.56
CA TRP A 13 -9.79 2.93 -2.43
C TRP A 13 -8.36 2.58 -2.05
N SER A 14 -7.41 3.11 -2.83
CA SER A 14 -6.02 3.31 -2.43
C SER A 14 -5.69 4.79 -2.57
N THR A 15 -5.31 5.44 -1.46
CA THR A 15 -5.03 6.88 -1.41
C THR A 15 -3.54 7.17 -1.63
N ALA A 16 -3.18 7.73 -2.79
CA ALA A 16 -1.93 8.47 -2.99
C ALA A 16 -2.02 9.41 -4.21
N ALA A 17 -1.14 10.41 -4.27
CA ALA A 17 -1.02 11.34 -5.38
C ALA A 17 0.43 11.39 -5.91
N PHE A 18 0.57 11.80 -7.18
CA PHE A 18 1.79 12.14 -7.93
C PHE A 18 2.71 11.04 -8.55
N ALA A 19 2.78 11.13 -9.89
CA ALA A 19 3.98 11.18 -10.75
C ALA A 19 4.94 9.97 -10.99
N ALA A 20 4.87 9.45 -12.23
CA ALA A 20 5.94 9.00 -13.15
C ALA A 20 7.02 7.93 -12.75
N GLY A 21 7.32 6.93 -13.59
CA GLY A 21 6.75 6.55 -14.89
C GLY A 21 7.47 5.48 -15.75
N SER A 22 6.99 4.23 -15.74
CA SER A 22 7.15 3.09 -16.68
C SER A 22 8.29 2.07 -16.49
N GLY A 23 7.84 0.81 -16.44
CA GLY A 23 8.54 -0.36 -16.89
C GLY A 23 8.70 -1.45 -15.80
N SER A 24 8.02 -2.59 -15.88
CA SER A 24 7.65 -3.28 -17.12
C SER A 24 6.99 -4.68 -16.75
N GLY A 25 6.22 -5.45 -17.56
CA GLY A 25 6.05 -6.94 -17.56
C GLY A 25 5.00 -7.71 -16.70
N LYS A 26 4.63 -9.00 -16.99
CA LYS A 26 4.69 -9.86 -18.23
C LYS A 26 4.37 -9.05 -19.50
N GLU A 27 4.74 -9.48 -20.71
CA GLU A 27 4.50 -8.73 -21.98
C GLU A 27 3.01 -8.54 -22.33
N THR A 28 2.36 -7.70 -21.55
CA THR A 28 1.35 -6.74 -21.97
C THR A 28 2.09 -5.59 -22.68
N SER A 29 1.37 -4.60 -23.22
CA SER A 29 1.99 -3.37 -23.76
C SER A 29 2.73 -2.51 -22.73
N TRP A 30 2.90 -3.02 -21.51
CA TRP A 30 3.59 -2.40 -20.39
C TRP A 30 4.79 -3.26 -19.90
N GLY A 31 5.58 -3.89 -20.80
CA GLY A 31 7.03 -4.21 -20.63
C GLY A 31 7.50 -5.63 -20.13
N THR A 32 8.63 -5.74 -19.37
CA THR A 32 9.38 -6.92 -18.81
C THR A 32 9.50 -7.21 -17.25
N LEU A 33 9.56 -6.25 -16.31
CA LEU A 33 9.77 -6.35 -14.82
C LEU A 33 8.54 -6.83 -13.98
N THR A 34 8.20 -8.12 -14.00
CA THR A 34 7.18 -8.65 -13.07
C THR A 34 7.48 -8.34 -11.59
N ALA A 35 6.45 -8.34 -10.73
CA ALA A 35 6.64 -8.26 -9.28
C ALA A 35 7.60 -9.33 -8.73
N THR A 36 7.53 -10.55 -9.25
CA THR A 36 8.47 -11.64 -8.93
C THR A 36 9.90 -11.31 -9.38
N GLY A 37 10.06 -10.73 -10.58
CA GLY A 37 11.35 -10.26 -11.10
C GLY A 37 11.93 -9.12 -10.28
N ALA A 38 11.11 -8.14 -9.88
CA ALA A 38 11.52 -7.05 -8.99
C ALA A 38 11.97 -7.58 -7.61
N LEU A 39 11.19 -8.49 -7.01
CA LEU A 39 11.54 -9.12 -5.73
C LEU A 39 12.82 -9.97 -5.81
N ALA A 40 13.06 -10.65 -6.93
CA ALA A 40 14.26 -11.44 -7.16
C ALA A 40 15.51 -10.57 -7.37
N LYS A 41 15.37 -9.41 -8.04
CA LYS A 41 16.47 -8.44 -8.23
C LYS A 41 16.80 -7.63 -6.97
N LEU A 42 15.85 -7.44 -6.03
CA LEU A 42 16.12 -6.71 -4.79
C LEU A 42 17.20 -7.44 -3.97
N PRO A 43 18.20 -6.73 -3.42
CA PRO A 43 19.23 -7.34 -2.60
C PRO A 43 18.62 -8.14 -1.45
N GLY A 44 19.34 -9.17 -0.99
CA GLY A 44 18.96 -9.91 0.20
C GLY A 44 18.90 -9.00 1.44
N VAL A 45 18.20 -9.46 2.47
CA VAL A 45 18.30 -8.86 3.80
C VAL A 45 19.74 -9.07 4.30
N PRO A 46 20.50 -8.03 4.68
CA PRO A 46 21.88 -8.20 5.16
C PRO A 46 21.96 -9.07 6.42
N GLY A 47 23.10 -9.74 6.62
CA GLY A 47 23.34 -10.57 7.81
C GLY A 47 23.77 -9.77 9.04
N ASP A 48 24.69 -8.82 8.85
CA ASP A 48 25.06 -7.79 9.83
C ASP A 48 24.87 -6.40 9.18
N VAL A 49 24.46 -5.44 10.01
CA VAL A 49 24.24 -4.04 9.64
C VAL A 49 24.79 -3.06 10.68
N CYS A 50 25.31 -3.57 11.80
CA CYS A 50 25.74 -2.74 12.94
C CYS A 50 27.22 -2.42 12.94
N SER A 51 28.02 -3.23 12.24
CA SER A 51 29.45 -3.03 11.99
C SER A 51 29.77 -2.91 10.49
N ALA A 52 28.75 -2.72 9.65
CA ALA A 52 28.90 -2.66 8.19
C ALA A 52 29.68 -1.40 7.78
N ASP A 53 30.61 -1.55 6.83
CA ASP A 53 31.44 -0.45 6.35
C ASP A 53 30.80 0.31 5.16
N ASP A 54 31.51 1.33 4.67
CA ASP A 54 31.09 2.12 3.50
C ASP A 54 31.03 1.28 2.20
N LYS A 55 31.74 0.15 2.13
CA LYS A 55 31.72 -0.76 0.97
C LYS A 55 30.51 -1.68 1.03
N ASP A 56 30.15 -2.20 2.20
CA ASP A 56 28.96 -3.03 2.39
C ASP A 56 27.69 -2.22 2.10
N THR A 57 27.58 -1.04 2.72
CA THR A 57 26.47 -0.10 2.49
C THR A 57 26.48 0.42 1.05
N GLY A 58 27.66 0.74 0.50
CA GLY A 58 27.83 1.15 -0.89
C GLY A 58 27.38 0.08 -1.90
N ARG A 59 27.80 -1.18 -1.74
CA ARG A 59 27.42 -2.31 -2.59
C ARG A 59 25.92 -2.59 -2.52
N PHE A 60 25.34 -2.54 -1.31
CA PHE A 60 23.90 -2.67 -1.14
C PHE A 60 23.16 -1.56 -1.90
N ASN A 61 23.57 -0.30 -1.74
CA ASN A 61 22.93 0.85 -2.39
C ASN A 61 23.08 0.83 -3.92
N GLN A 62 24.22 0.35 -4.45
CA GLN A 62 24.42 0.14 -5.89
C GLN A 62 23.42 -0.84 -6.50
N LEU A 63 22.96 -1.85 -5.77
CA LEU A 63 21.94 -2.80 -6.22
C LEU A 63 20.51 -2.28 -5.93
N PHE A 64 20.31 -1.73 -4.74
CA PHE A 64 19.01 -1.29 -4.25
C PHE A 64 18.48 -0.05 -4.98
N SER A 65 19.26 1.03 -5.05
CA SER A 65 18.76 2.34 -5.50
C SER A 65 18.33 2.38 -6.97
N PRO A 66 19.06 1.77 -7.93
CA PRO A 66 18.62 1.73 -9.33
C PRO A 66 17.31 0.94 -9.49
N LEU A 67 17.19 -0.20 -8.82
CA LEU A 67 16.00 -1.05 -8.90
C LEU A 67 14.79 -0.41 -8.21
N LYS A 68 14.96 0.22 -7.05
CA LYS A 68 13.90 0.99 -6.39
C LYS A 68 13.38 2.08 -7.31
N LYS A 69 14.28 2.78 -8.01
CA LYS A 69 13.95 3.79 -9.02
C LYS A 69 13.24 3.19 -10.24
N GLU A 70 13.65 2.01 -10.72
CA GLU A 70 12.97 1.27 -11.82
C GLU A 70 11.54 0.89 -11.42
N LEU A 71 11.36 0.37 -10.21
CA LEU A 71 10.08 -0.07 -9.65
C LEU A 71 9.10 1.09 -9.39
N ASP A 72 9.56 2.13 -8.69
CA ASP A 72 8.79 3.36 -8.45
C ASP A 72 8.35 3.99 -9.77
N LYS A 73 9.28 3.98 -10.74
CA LYS A 73 9.01 4.43 -12.09
C LYS A 73 7.87 3.58 -12.68
N ASP A 74 7.94 2.25 -12.71
CA ASP A 74 6.88 1.43 -13.32
C ASP A 74 5.48 1.70 -12.81
N ILE A 75 5.31 1.52 -11.50
CA ILE A 75 4.06 1.67 -10.77
C ILE A 75 3.40 2.99 -11.19
N ALA A 76 4.17 4.07 -11.20
CA ALA A 76 3.67 5.40 -11.51
C ALA A 76 3.43 5.69 -13.02
N ALA A 77 3.77 4.81 -13.98
CA ALA A 77 3.16 4.86 -15.31
C ALA A 77 1.95 3.96 -15.43
N ARG A 78 1.95 2.76 -14.83
CA ARG A 78 0.77 1.89 -14.82
C ARG A 78 -0.43 2.63 -14.24
N GLN A 79 -0.26 3.28 -13.08
CA GLN A 79 -1.26 4.17 -12.47
C GLN A 79 -1.72 5.32 -13.40
N ARG A 80 -0.80 5.95 -14.15
CA ARG A 80 -1.15 7.03 -15.10
C ARG A 80 -1.85 6.50 -16.36
N SER A 81 -1.49 5.30 -16.82
CA SER A 81 -2.15 4.59 -17.91
C SER A 81 -3.58 4.23 -17.51
N LEU A 82 -3.76 3.66 -16.32
CA LEU A 82 -5.07 3.37 -15.73
C LEU A 82 -5.94 4.61 -15.63
N LYS A 83 -5.39 5.74 -15.14
CA LYS A 83 -6.12 7.00 -15.09
C LYS A 83 -6.59 7.47 -16.47
N LYS A 84 -5.69 7.50 -17.48
CA LYS A 84 -6.05 7.86 -18.86
C LYS A 84 -7.08 6.91 -19.46
N TRP A 85 -6.95 5.62 -19.16
CA TRP A 85 -7.86 4.58 -19.60
C TRP A 85 -9.26 4.76 -18.97
N GLN A 86 -9.33 5.06 -17.68
CA GLN A 86 -10.58 5.37 -16.98
C GLN A 86 -11.22 6.64 -17.55
N GLU A 87 -10.45 7.70 -17.79
CA GLU A 87 -10.93 8.93 -18.42
C GLU A 87 -11.50 8.66 -19.82
N LYS A 88 -10.78 7.92 -20.68
CA LYS A 88 -11.22 7.54 -22.04
C LYS A 88 -12.48 6.68 -22.05
N ASN A 89 -12.57 5.71 -21.13
CA ASN A 89 -13.71 4.78 -21.08
C ASN A 89 -14.88 5.28 -20.22
N SER A 90 -14.70 6.35 -19.43
CA SER A 90 -15.71 6.85 -18.48
C SER A 90 -17.10 7.05 -19.08
N LYS A 91 -17.20 7.59 -20.31
CA LYS A 91 -18.47 7.75 -21.02
C LYS A 91 -19.14 6.39 -21.30
N LYS A 92 -18.38 5.43 -21.82
CA LYS A 92 -18.88 4.08 -22.16
C LYS A 92 -19.21 3.26 -20.92
N MET A 93 -18.44 3.40 -19.84
CA MET A 93 -18.77 2.81 -18.54
C MET A 93 -20.10 3.37 -18.00
N MET A 94 -20.31 4.69 -18.09
CA MET A 94 -21.57 5.32 -17.67
C MET A 94 -22.76 4.96 -18.58
N GLU A 95 -22.56 4.82 -19.89
CA GLU A 95 -23.57 4.33 -20.84
C GLU A 95 -24.00 2.92 -20.45
N ASN A 96 -23.05 1.99 -20.34
CA ASN A 96 -23.31 0.59 -19.97
C ASN A 96 -23.92 0.43 -18.56
N VAL A 97 -23.74 1.39 -17.65
CA VAL A 97 -24.41 1.43 -16.34
C VAL A 97 -25.86 1.91 -16.44
N VAL A 98 -26.14 2.91 -17.29
CA VAL A 98 -27.51 3.41 -17.50
C VAL A 98 -28.40 2.40 -18.22
N ASP A 99 -27.80 1.55 -19.05
CA ASP A 99 -28.51 0.46 -19.75
C ASP A 99 -28.75 -0.79 -18.87
N MET A 100 -28.22 -0.84 -17.63
CA MET A 100 -28.50 -1.96 -16.73
C MET A 100 -29.96 -1.97 -16.22
N PRO A 101 -30.57 -3.16 -16.03
CA PRO A 101 -31.86 -3.30 -15.39
C PRO A 101 -31.93 -2.54 -14.06
N GLY A 102 -32.85 -1.57 -13.96
CA GLY A 102 -32.99 -0.65 -12.81
C GLY A 102 -32.61 0.81 -13.10
N PHE A 103 -31.84 1.10 -14.16
CA PHE A 103 -31.45 2.48 -14.54
C PHE A 103 -32.24 3.09 -15.71
N GLN A 104 -33.09 2.29 -16.36
CA GLN A 104 -33.93 2.69 -17.49
C GLN A 104 -34.92 3.80 -17.08
N GLY A 105 -34.76 5.02 -17.61
CA GLY A 105 -35.71 6.11 -17.36
C GLY A 105 -35.26 7.54 -17.63
N LYS A 106 -33.97 7.81 -17.91
CA LYS A 106 -33.48 9.15 -18.30
C LYS A 106 -32.53 9.12 -19.48
N SER A 107 -32.71 10.08 -20.38
CA SER A 107 -31.89 10.22 -21.59
C SER A 107 -30.46 10.68 -21.26
N GLN A 108 -29.52 10.38 -22.17
CA GLN A 108 -28.12 10.74 -21.98
C GLN A 108 -27.91 12.27 -21.81
N ASP A 109 -28.72 13.08 -22.47
CA ASP A 109 -28.57 14.54 -22.44
C ASP A 109 -29.15 15.18 -21.18
N GLU A 110 -30.18 14.59 -20.56
CA GLU A 110 -30.59 14.96 -19.20
C GLU A 110 -29.46 14.69 -18.20
N MET A 111 -28.84 13.51 -18.27
CA MET A 111 -27.72 13.14 -17.39
C MET A 111 -26.50 14.07 -17.58
N LYS A 112 -26.18 14.46 -18.83
CA LYS A 112 -25.12 15.46 -19.10
C LYS A 112 -25.43 16.82 -18.46
N LYS A 113 -26.66 17.31 -18.62
CA LYS A 113 -27.11 18.64 -18.14
C LYS A 113 -27.20 18.76 -16.60
N MET A 114 -27.32 17.64 -15.87
CA MET A 114 -27.35 17.67 -14.40
C MET A 114 -26.02 18.06 -13.76
N THR A 115 -26.09 18.96 -12.78
CA THR A 115 -24.96 19.35 -11.92
C THR A 115 -24.47 18.21 -11.02
N LYS A 116 -23.29 18.38 -10.41
CA LYS A 116 -22.73 17.44 -9.40
C LYS A 116 -23.71 17.12 -8.26
N LYS A 117 -24.53 18.08 -7.86
CA LYS A 117 -25.48 17.97 -6.75
C LYS A 117 -26.73 17.22 -7.22
N GLN A 118 -27.32 17.63 -8.35
CA GLN A 118 -28.48 16.96 -8.94
C GLN A 118 -28.22 15.51 -9.33
N ARG A 119 -27.04 15.15 -9.85
CA ARG A 119 -26.71 13.73 -10.10
C ARG A 119 -26.59 12.94 -8.80
N LYS A 120 -26.21 13.57 -7.69
CA LYS A 120 -26.03 12.93 -6.38
C LYS A 120 -27.38 12.75 -5.71
N GLU A 121 -28.23 13.78 -5.75
CA GLU A 121 -29.63 13.72 -5.36
C GLU A 121 -30.42 12.74 -6.24
N LEU A 122 -30.12 12.62 -7.53
CA LEU A 122 -30.71 11.59 -8.39
C LEU A 122 -30.25 10.19 -7.95
N ALA A 123 -28.96 9.98 -7.70
CA ALA A 123 -28.48 8.68 -7.21
C ALA A 123 -29.03 8.34 -5.82
N GLU A 124 -29.10 9.30 -4.90
CA GLU A 124 -29.64 9.14 -3.55
C GLU A 124 -31.16 8.92 -3.57
N LYS A 125 -31.89 9.70 -4.37
CA LYS A 125 -33.33 9.54 -4.57
C LYS A 125 -33.67 8.25 -5.31
N MET A 126 -32.87 7.82 -6.29
CA MET A 126 -33.05 6.51 -6.90
C MET A 126 -32.75 5.39 -5.89
N MET A 127 -31.71 5.51 -5.06
CA MET A 127 -31.44 4.51 -4.01
C MET A 127 -32.58 4.43 -2.98
N GLN A 128 -33.20 5.56 -2.66
CA GLN A 128 -34.33 5.66 -1.72
C GLN A 128 -35.65 5.19 -2.35
N ASP A 129 -35.99 5.65 -3.55
CA ASP A 129 -37.24 5.34 -4.27
C ASP A 129 -37.26 3.90 -4.82
N LYS A 130 -36.10 3.30 -5.13
CA LYS A 130 -35.99 1.95 -5.75
C LYS A 130 -35.59 0.85 -4.78
N PHE A 131 -34.72 1.14 -3.81
CA PHE A 131 -34.24 0.13 -2.85
C PHE A 131 -34.76 0.37 -1.43
N GLY A 132 -35.48 1.47 -1.17
CA GLY A 132 -35.96 1.85 0.16
C GLY A 132 -34.87 2.37 1.10
N VAL A 133 -33.65 2.58 0.60
CA VAL A 133 -32.45 2.83 1.42
C VAL A 133 -32.16 4.33 1.49
N SER A 134 -32.21 4.90 2.70
CA SER A 134 -31.81 6.28 2.93
C SER A 134 -30.29 6.43 3.05
N MET A 135 -29.79 7.67 2.96
CA MET A 135 -28.38 7.98 3.26
C MET A 135 -27.99 7.75 4.73
N ALA A 136 -28.94 7.60 5.65
CA ALA A 136 -28.67 7.16 7.01
C ALA A 136 -28.33 5.66 7.03
N ASP A 137 -29.04 4.85 6.24
CA ASP A 137 -28.84 3.40 6.16
C ASP A 137 -27.52 3.05 5.47
N LEU A 138 -27.09 3.83 4.47
CA LEU A 138 -25.75 3.71 3.87
C LEU A 138 -24.62 4.05 4.88
N LYS A 139 -24.84 5.01 5.78
CA LYS A 139 -23.91 5.29 6.89
C LYS A 139 -23.94 4.14 7.92
N ALA A 140 -25.12 3.63 8.25
CA ALA A 140 -25.28 2.47 9.12
C ALA A 140 -24.58 1.24 8.53
N GLN A 141 -24.70 0.97 7.22
CA GLN A 141 -23.99 -0.11 6.52
C GLN A 141 -22.46 0.08 6.55
N LYS A 142 -21.97 1.31 6.37
CA LYS A 142 -20.52 1.62 6.50
C LYS A 142 -19.98 1.38 7.92
N ASN A 143 -20.82 1.52 8.95
CA ASN A 143 -20.48 1.17 10.33
C ASN A 143 -20.66 -0.34 10.58
N ALA A 144 -21.74 -0.95 10.11
CA ALA A 144 -22.01 -2.40 10.21
C ALA A 144 -20.93 -3.26 9.52
N ASN A 145 -20.32 -2.78 8.43
CA ASN A 145 -19.15 -3.43 7.81
C ASN A 145 -17.85 -3.26 8.63
N LYS A 146 -17.73 -2.23 9.48
CA LYS A 146 -16.67 -2.17 10.51
C LYS A 146 -16.96 -3.12 11.67
N GLU A 147 -18.25 -3.34 11.97
CA GLU A 147 -18.75 -4.15 13.10
C GLU A 147 -19.09 -5.61 12.74
N LYS A 148 -18.88 -6.02 11.47
CA LYS A 148 -19.16 -7.37 10.93
C LYS A 148 -20.61 -7.86 11.06
N ASN A 149 -21.61 -6.98 11.06
CA ASN A 149 -23.00 -7.39 11.22
C ASN A 149 -23.62 -7.92 9.90
N VAL A 150 -23.86 -9.24 9.84
CA VAL A 150 -24.25 -9.96 8.61
C VAL A 150 -25.69 -9.64 8.15
N MET A 151 -26.60 -9.34 9.08
CA MET A 151 -28.04 -9.19 8.75
C MET A 151 -28.33 -8.01 7.81
N ALA A 152 -27.61 -6.89 7.97
CA ALA A 152 -27.77 -5.71 7.10
C ALA A 152 -27.45 -6.00 5.62
N ASN A 153 -26.54 -6.95 5.34
CA ASN A 153 -26.23 -7.37 3.97
C ASN A 153 -27.29 -8.32 3.37
N VAL A 154 -28.11 -8.96 4.21
CA VAL A 154 -29.19 -9.86 3.77
C VAL A 154 -30.39 -9.06 3.28
N ASP A 155 -30.78 -7.99 3.97
CA ASP A 155 -31.92 -7.17 3.55
C ASP A 155 -31.57 -6.27 2.35
N TRP A 156 -30.31 -5.82 2.23
CA TRP A 156 -29.77 -5.23 0.99
C TRP A 156 -29.89 -6.18 -0.22
N ALA A 157 -29.63 -7.48 -0.02
CA ALA A 157 -29.79 -8.49 -1.07
C ALA A 157 -31.26 -8.80 -1.41
N LYS A 158 -32.21 -8.57 -0.47
CA LYS A 158 -33.65 -8.77 -0.70
C LYS A 158 -34.26 -7.64 -1.53
N SER A 159 -33.93 -6.37 -1.30
CA SER A 159 -34.54 -5.26 -2.06
C SER A 159 -34.14 -5.30 -3.55
N MET A 160 -32.90 -5.69 -3.84
CA MET A 160 -32.43 -5.96 -5.21
C MET A 160 -33.22 -7.07 -5.94
N ALA A 161 -33.81 -8.02 -5.22
CA ALA A 161 -34.50 -9.16 -5.84
C ALA A 161 -35.87 -8.79 -6.46
N GLY A 162 -36.55 -7.75 -5.93
CA GLY A 162 -37.88 -7.35 -6.37
C GLY A 162 -37.93 -6.79 -7.79
N GLU A 163 -37.01 -5.89 -8.15
CA GLU A 163 -36.94 -5.36 -9.51
C GLU A 163 -36.34 -6.36 -10.52
N VAL A 164 -35.45 -7.26 -10.07
CA VAL A 164 -34.99 -8.38 -10.91
C VAL A 164 -36.19 -9.26 -11.29
N GLN A 165 -37.07 -9.60 -10.36
CA GLN A 165 -38.31 -10.33 -10.67
C GLN A 165 -39.21 -9.58 -11.67
N ALA A 166 -39.40 -8.26 -11.50
CA ALA A 166 -40.22 -7.46 -12.42
C ALA A 166 -39.63 -7.40 -13.85
N ASN A 167 -38.30 -7.24 -13.99
CA ASN A 167 -37.63 -7.23 -15.29
C ASN A 167 -37.54 -8.65 -15.90
N ASP A 168 -37.44 -9.70 -15.07
CA ASP A 168 -37.43 -11.08 -15.51
C ASP A 168 -38.78 -11.54 -16.08
N LEU A 169 -39.90 -10.95 -15.65
CA LEU A 169 -41.22 -11.19 -16.26
C LEU A 169 -41.30 -10.71 -17.72
N MET A 170 -40.49 -9.70 -18.10
CA MET A 170 -40.42 -9.15 -19.47
C MET A 170 -39.44 -9.91 -20.39
N LYS A 171 -38.66 -10.85 -19.86
CA LYS A 171 -37.59 -11.55 -20.58
C LYS A 171 -37.99 -12.94 -21.04
N SER A 172 -37.35 -13.42 -22.12
CA SER A 172 -37.44 -14.82 -22.54
C SER A 172 -36.93 -15.77 -21.44
N LYS A 173 -37.25 -17.06 -21.54
CA LYS A 173 -36.77 -18.08 -20.60
C LYS A 173 -35.25 -18.21 -20.67
N GLU A 174 -34.69 -18.15 -21.87
CA GLU A 174 -33.25 -18.19 -22.16
C GLU A 174 -32.53 -16.97 -21.58
N GLN A 175 -33.11 -15.77 -21.73
CA GLN A 175 -32.57 -14.54 -21.17
C GLN A 175 -32.51 -14.58 -19.64
N ARG A 176 -33.59 -15.04 -18.98
CA ARG A 176 -33.61 -15.23 -17.52
C ARG A 176 -32.55 -16.23 -17.04
N GLU A 177 -32.40 -17.36 -17.72
CA GLU A 177 -31.39 -18.36 -17.35
C GLU A 177 -29.96 -17.87 -17.61
N ALA A 178 -29.73 -17.06 -18.66
CA ALA A 178 -28.47 -16.38 -18.90
C ALA A 178 -28.14 -15.36 -17.79
N ASP A 179 -29.11 -14.54 -17.37
CA ASP A 179 -28.94 -13.56 -16.29
C ASP A 179 -28.69 -14.23 -14.93
N LYS A 180 -29.41 -15.32 -14.61
CA LYS A 180 -29.13 -16.14 -13.42
C LYS A 180 -27.70 -16.69 -13.40
N ARG A 181 -27.20 -17.18 -14.55
CA ARG A 181 -25.81 -17.65 -14.67
C ARG A 181 -24.82 -16.49 -14.44
N LYS A 182 -25.01 -15.37 -15.15
CA LYS A 182 -24.18 -14.16 -14.98
C LYS A 182 -24.15 -13.66 -13.53
N LEU A 183 -25.29 -13.66 -12.84
CA LEU A 183 -25.41 -13.28 -11.44
C LEU A 183 -24.67 -14.27 -10.52
N LYS A 184 -24.79 -15.58 -10.76
CA LYS A 184 -24.08 -16.63 -10.01
C LYS A 184 -22.56 -16.50 -10.15
N ASP A 185 -22.08 -16.26 -11.38
CA ASP A 185 -20.66 -16.11 -11.67
C ASP A 185 -20.10 -14.80 -11.08
N THR A 186 -20.84 -13.70 -11.19
CA THR A 186 -20.51 -12.41 -10.52
C THR A 186 -20.44 -12.59 -9.00
N ARG A 187 -21.37 -13.34 -8.39
CA ARG A 187 -21.36 -13.63 -6.96
C ARG A 187 -20.17 -14.50 -6.53
N LYS A 188 -19.72 -15.43 -7.38
CA LYS A 188 -18.50 -16.21 -7.16
C LYS A 188 -17.26 -15.31 -7.15
N LEU A 189 -17.14 -14.42 -8.14
CA LEU A 189 -16.05 -13.45 -8.24
C LEU A 189 -16.02 -12.48 -7.04
N LEU A 190 -17.18 -11.97 -6.60
CA LEU A 190 -17.27 -11.12 -5.40
C LEU A 190 -16.82 -11.85 -4.12
N LYS A 191 -17.17 -13.14 -3.97
CA LYS A 191 -16.70 -13.96 -2.83
C LYS A 191 -15.17 -14.13 -2.88
N GLU A 192 -14.63 -14.48 -4.04
CA GLU A 192 -13.19 -14.65 -4.24
C GLU A 192 -12.42 -13.35 -3.99
N GLN A 193 -12.94 -12.20 -4.44
CA GLN A 193 -12.38 -10.88 -4.15
C GLN A 193 -12.35 -10.60 -2.64
N ALA A 194 -13.46 -10.88 -1.93
CA ALA A 194 -13.54 -10.69 -0.48
C ALA A 194 -12.59 -11.61 0.30
N GLU A 195 -12.28 -12.80 -0.22
CA GLU A 195 -11.31 -13.75 0.35
C GLU A 195 -9.86 -13.33 0.08
N LEU A 196 -9.55 -12.83 -1.13
CA LEU A 196 -8.19 -12.40 -1.54
C LEU A 196 -7.76 -11.06 -0.92
N THR A 197 -8.67 -10.09 -0.86
CA THR A 197 -8.40 -8.72 -0.38
C THR A 197 -7.69 -8.66 0.99
N PRO A 198 -8.16 -9.32 2.07
CA PRO A 198 -7.48 -9.28 3.38
C PRO A 198 -6.15 -10.08 3.40
N GLN A 199 -5.95 -11.03 2.49
CA GLN A 199 -4.68 -11.76 2.37
C GLN A 199 -3.59 -10.87 1.75
N VAL A 200 -3.97 -10.11 0.72
CA VAL A 200 -3.14 -9.13 -0.01
C VAL A 200 -2.92 -7.88 0.84
N LEU A 201 -3.95 -7.06 1.06
CA LEU A 201 -3.81 -5.74 1.72
C LEU A 201 -3.41 -5.87 3.20
N GLY A 202 -3.84 -6.94 3.86
CA GLY A 202 -3.48 -7.19 5.26
C GLY A 202 -2.01 -7.55 5.46
N LEU A 203 -1.26 -7.90 4.40
CA LEU A 203 0.16 -8.23 4.51
C LEU A 203 0.97 -7.02 4.99
N ARG A 204 0.89 -5.90 4.26
CA ARG A 204 1.55 -4.64 4.60
C ARG A 204 1.28 -4.23 6.05
N SER A 205 0.01 -4.20 6.44
CA SER A 205 -0.41 -3.77 7.78
C SER A 205 0.13 -4.67 8.90
N ARG A 206 0.25 -5.99 8.68
CA ARG A 206 0.86 -6.91 9.66
C ARG A 206 2.35 -6.60 9.90
N TYR A 207 3.10 -6.30 8.84
CA TYR A 207 4.53 -5.97 8.98
C TYR A 207 4.77 -4.54 9.46
N GLN A 208 3.91 -3.58 9.09
CA GLN A 208 3.89 -2.25 9.71
C GLN A 208 3.63 -2.34 11.22
N ALA A 209 2.69 -3.18 11.66
CA ALA A 209 2.44 -3.41 13.09
C ALA A 209 3.67 -3.99 13.80
N LYS A 210 4.26 -5.08 13.28
CA LYS A 210 5.49 -5.69 13.84
C LYS A 210 6.64 -4.68 14.02
N VAL A 211 6.86 -3.79 13.05
CA VAL A 211 7.89 -2.74 13.17
C VAL A 211 7.50 -1.67 14.18
N ALA A 212 6.23 -1.22 14.19
CA ALA A 212 5.74 -0.24 15.15
C ALA A 212 5.65 -0.77 16.60
N GLU A 213 5.62 -2.09 16.79
CA GLU A 213 5.78 -2.78 18.07
C GLU A 213 7.26 -2.76 18.49
N LEU A 214 8.19 -3.10 17.60
CA LEU A 214 9.64 -3.03 17.84
C LEU A 214 10.12 -1.60 18.16
N ASP A 215 9.59 -0.59 17.46
CA ASP A 215 9.88 0.84 17.73
C ASP A 215 9.44 1.29 19.14
N LYS A 216 8.56 0.52 19.80
CA LYS A 216 8.03 0.80 21.14
C LYS A 216 8.53 -0.18 22.20
N ASP A 217 9.47 -1.04 21.86
CA ASP A 217 9.95 -2.07 22.77
C ASP A 217 10.66 -1.43 23.99
N PRO A 218 10.28 -1.79 25.24
CA PRO A 218 10.87 -1.19 26.44
C PRO A 218 12.38 -1.37 26.57
N GLN A 219 12.95 -2.47 26.06
CA GLN A 219 14.40 -2.70 26.07
C GLN A 219 15.10 -1.75 25.10
N GLY A 220 14.56 -1.62 23.87
CA GLY A 220 15.07 -0.68 22.87
C GLY A 220 15.00 0.77 23.34
N LEU A 221 13.85 1.19 23.89
CA LEU A 221 13.65 2.52 24.46
C LEU A 221 14.54 2.77 25.70
N GLY A 222 14.79 1.75 26.52
CA GLY A 222 15.69 1.82 27.67
C GLY A 222 17.12 2.16 27.26
N ILE A 223 17.65 1.52 26.21
CA ILE A 223 19.00 1.81 25.70
C ILE A 223 19.05 3.21 25.07
N LEU A 224 18.04 3.62 24.30
CA LEU A 224 17.97 4.97 23.74
C LEU A 224 18.00 6.07 24.81
N LYS A 225 17.29 5.87 25.92
CA LYS A 225 17.30 6.81 27.05
C LYS A 225 18.67 6.91 27.74
N GLN A 226 19.42 5.80 27.81
CA GLN A 226 20.79 5.80 28.34
C GLN A 226 21.76 6.53 27.40
N ILE A 227 21.60 6.36 26.08
CA ILE A 227 22.34 7.12 25.05
C ILE A 227 22.06 8.61 25.19
N GLU A 228 20.79 9.03 25.23
CA GLU A 228 20.38 10.43 25.38
C GLU A 228 20.97 11.08 26.66
N HIS A 229 20.92 10.37 27.78
CA HIS A 229 21.53 10.84 29.04
C HIS A 229 23.05 11.03 28.93
N ALA A 230 23.76 10.05 28.36
CA ALA A 230 25.21 10.14 28.21
C ALA A 230 25.65 11.21 27.19
N GLU A 231 24.85 11.43 26.14
CA GLU A 231 25.06 12.53 25.18
C GLU A 231 24.86 13.90 25.82
N TRP A 232 23.84 14.04 26.70
CA TRP A 232 23.65 15.25 27.51
C TRP A 232 24.81 15.48 28.48
N GLU A 233 25.25 14.45 29.20
CA GLU A 233 26.41 14.52 30.10
C GLU A 233 27.70 14.90 29.35
N LEU A 234 27.91 14.35 28.15
CA LEU A 234 29.06 14.70 27.31
C LEU A 234 29.04 16.18 26.92
N ALA A 235 27.89 16.72 26.55
CA ALA A 235 27.74 18.14 26.21
C ALA A 235 27.96 19.05 27.43
N GLU A 236 27.51 18.66 28.62
CA GLU A 236 27.78 19.38 29.87
C GLU A 236 29.28 19.38 30.21
N LYS A 237 29.94 18.21 30.15
CA LYS A 237 31.37 18.05 30.41
C LYS A 237 32.25 18.82 29.42
N GLN A 238 31.86 18.83 28.13
CA GLN A 238 32.50 19.67 27.11
C GLN A 238 32.39 21.16 27.44
N LYS A 239 31.19 21.64 27.81
CA LYS A 239 30.96 23.03 28.21
C LYS A 239 31.76 23.44 29.45
N ASN A 240 31.99 22.50 30.37
CA ASN A 240 32.76 22.71 31.59
C ASN A 240 34.29 22.56 31.40
N ASN A 241 34.76 22.32 30.16
CA ASN A 241 36.17 22.07 29.83
C ASN A 241 36.79 20.90 30.62
N GLU A 242 36.05 19.82 30.83
CA GLU A 242 36.61 18.62 31.48
C GLU A 242 37.77 18.01 30.66
N PRO A 243 38.71 17.30 31.32
CA PRO A 243 39.87 16.71 30.64
C PRO A 243 39.48 15.82 29.46
N CYS A 244 40.21 15.92 28.35
CA CYS A 244 39.97 15.12 27.13
C CYS A 244 39.78 13.61 27.41
N GLN A 245 40.51 13.05 28.39
CA GLN A 245 40.38 11.63 28.75
C GLN A 245 38.98 11.27 29.30
N ALA A 246 38.34 12.16 30.07
CA ALA A 246 36.97 11.96 30.54
C ALA A 246 35.98 12.00 29.37
N LEU A 247 36.15 12.97 28.46
CA LEU A 247 35.33 13.10 27.25
C LEU A 247 35.46 11.87 26.34
N LYS A 248 36.68 11.40 26.07
CA LYS A 248 36.96 10.18 25.29
C LYS A 248 36.33 8.92 25.92
N THR A 249 36.38 8.80 27.25
CA THR A 249 35.77 7.67 27.98
C THR A 249 34.25 7.66 27.81
N LEU A 250 33.60 8.82 27.93
CA LEU A 250 32.15 8.95 27.77
C LEU A 250 31.69 8.76 26.30
N GLN A 251 32.48 9.25 25.33
CA GLN A 251 32.27 8.95 23.91
C GLN A 251 32.32 7.44 23.62
N GLN A 252 33.31 6.72 24.17
CA GLN A 252 33.40 5.26 24.02
C GLN A 252 32.18 4.54 24.62
N LEU A 253 31.67 5.01 25.78
CA LEU A 253 30.44 4.48 26.38
C LEU A 253 29.22 4.71 25.47
N ILE A 254 29.06 5.91 24.90
CA ILE A 254 27.99 6.22 23.94
C ILE A 254 28.07 5.31 22.71
N VAL A 255 29.26 5.10 22.13
CA VAL A 255 29.46 4.21 20.98
C VAL A 255 29.10 2.76 21.35
N SER A 256 29.49 2.28 22.53
CA SER A 256 29.12 0.95 23.02
C SER A 256 27.60 0.79 23.13
N MET A 257 26.91 1.76 23.76
CA MET A 257 25.45 1.72 23.89
C MET A 257 24.73 1.82 22.54
N ARG A 258 25.23 2.65 21.60
CA ARG A 258 24.72 2.71 20.22
C ARG A 258 24.84 1.36 19.51
N ARG A 259 25.95 0.62 19.69
CA ARG A 259 26.08 -0.75 19.14
C ARG A 259 25.13 -1.74 19.81
N GLN A 260 24.94 -1.66 21.13
CA GLN A 260 23.96 -2.49 21.83
C GLN A 260 22.53 -2.23 21.30
N TYR A 261 22.15 -0.96 21.13
CA TYR A 261 20.87 -0.60 20.52
C TYR A 261 20.74 -1.12 19.09
N CYS A 262 21.78 -0.96 18.26
CA CYS A 262 21.77 -1.51 16.90
C CYS A 262 21.61 -3.04 16.93
N SER A 263 22.41 -3.76 17.71
CA SER A 263 22.35 -5.23 17.79
C SER A 263 20.96 -5.70 18.24
N PHE A 264 20.35 -5.01 19.20
CA PHE A 264 18.98 -5.28 19.64
C PHE A 264 17.95 -5.02 18.53
N TYR A 265 17.90 -3.79 18.02
CA TYR A 265 16.87 -3.36 17.07
C TYR A 265 17.01 -4.09 15.73
N SER A 266 18.22 -4.10 15.17
CA SER A 266 18.48 -4.63 13.84
C SER A 266 18.26 -6.14 13.76
N SER A 267 18.62 -6.92 14.78
CA SER A 267 18.37 -8.38 14.75
C SER A 267 16.87 -8.70 14.65
N HIS A 268 16.02 -7.98 15.39
CA HIS A 268 14.57 -8.09 15.28
C HIS A 268 14.04 -7.54 13.95
N TYR A 269 14.54 -6.39 13.50
CA TYR A 269 14.13 -5.76 12.25
C TYR A 269 14.45 -6.62 11.01
N LEU A 270 15.66 -7.20 10.94
CA LEU A 270 16.09 -8.10 9.88
C LEU A 270 15.26 -9.39 9.86
N LYS A 271 14.84 -9.90 11.03
CA LYS A 271 13.89 -11.02 11.12
C LYS A 271 12.52 -10.64 10.54
N ILE A 272 11.99 -9.48 10.90
CA ILE A 272 10.72 -8.95 10.36
C ILE A 272 10.81 -8.76 8.83
N LEU A 273 11.93 -8.26 8.31
CA LEU A 273 12.19 -8.12 6.86
C LEU A 273 12.23 -9.48 6.14
N ASN A 274 12.89 -10.48 6.70
CA ASN A 274 12.97 -11.82 6.11
C ASN A 274 11.58 -12.48 6.07
N ASP A 275 10.83 -12.44 7.18
CA ASP A 275 9.43 -12.85 7.22
C ASP A 275 8.61 -12.14 6.14
N TYR A 276 8.81 -10.82 5.95
CA TYR A 276 8.04 -10.03 4.97
C TYR A 276 8.38 -10.42 3.53
N ARG A 277 9.67 -10.64 3.21
CA ARG A 277 10.09 -11.11 1.88
C ARG A 277 9.41 -12.42 1.50
N VAL A 278 9.39 -13.39 2.42
CA VAL A 278 8.69 -14.68 2.24
C VAL A 278 7.18 -14.48 2.11
N GLY A 279 6.59 -13.63 2.95
CA GLY A 279 5.17 -13.29 2.90
C GLY A 279 4.73 -12.67 1.57
N ILE A 280 5.56 -11.82 0.96
CA ILE A 280 5.33 -11.30 -0.39
C ILE A 280 5.45 -12.41 -1.42
N GLN A 281 6.55 -13.17 -1.43
CA GLN A 281 6.77 -14.24 -2.41
C GLN A 281 5.60 -15.23 -2.48
N VAL A 282 5.05 -15.64 -1.33
CA VAL A 282 3.89 -16.54 -1.23
C VAL A 282 2.57 -15.86 -1.63
N SER A 283 2.46 -14.55 -1.53
CA SER A 283 1.24 -13.80 -1.87
C SER A 283 1.23 -13.21 -3.28
N LEU A 284 2.34 -13.11 -4.01
CA LEU A 284 2.37 -12.58 -5.38
C LEU A 284 1.30 -13.22 -6.31
N PRO A 285 1.12 -14.55 -6.37
CA PRO A 285 0.06 -15.15 -7.19
C PRO A 285 -1.36 -14.73 -6.79
N LYS A 286 -1.56 -14.33 -5.52
CA LYS A 286 -2.84 -13.81 -5.01
C LYS A 286 -3.09 -12.36 -5.42
N HIS A 287 -2.04 -11.56 -5.63
CA HIS A 287 -2.16 -10.23 -6.21
C HIS A 287 -2.58 -10.33 -7.68
N ASP A 288 -1.87 -11.15 -8.47
CA ASP A 288 -2.22 -11.41 -9.88
C ASP A 288 -3.68 -11.90 -10.03
N ARG A 289 -4.12 -12.81 -9.13
CA ARG A 289 -5.51 -13.28 -9.15
C ARG A 289 -6.51 -12.20 -8.71
N LEU A 290 -6.17 -11.35 -7.74
CA LEU A 290 -7.01 -10.22 -7.33
C LEU A 290 -7.19 -9.21 -8.47
N ASP A 291 -6.14 -8.91 -9.23
CA ASP A 291 -6.19 -8.04 -10.41
C ASP A 291 -7.10 -8.62 -11.50
N GLN A 292 -6.97 -9.93 -11.77
CA GLN A 292 -7.84 -10.62 -12.72
C GLN A 292 -9.30 -10.61 -12.26
N VAL A 293 -9.59 -10.95 -11.00
CA VAL A 293 -10.96 -10.95 -10.44
C VAL A 293 -11.57 -9.54 -10.49
N ALA A 294 -10.79 -8.50 -10.22
CA ALA A 294 -11.25 -7.12 -10.36
C ALA A 294 -11.58 -6.75 -11.83
N SER A 295 -10.77 -7.23 -12.78
CA SER A 295 -11.02 -7.07 -14.22
C SER A 295 -12.27 -7.82 -14.68
N ASP A 296 -12.42 -9.08 -14.27
CA ASP A 296 -13.58 -9.94 -14.55
C ASP A 296 -14.88 -9.32 -13.99
N LEU A 297 -14.83 -8.79 -12.77
CA LEU A 297 -15.95 -8.07 -12.15
C LEU A 297 -16.31 -6.79 -12.90
N GLN A 298 -15.33 -5.99 -13.30
CA GLN A 298 -15.58 -4.76 -14.06
C GLN A 298 -16.18 -5.09 -15.44
N GLN A 299 -15.68 -6.13 -16.12
CA GLN A 299 -16.25 -6.63 -17.36
C GLN A 299 -17.70 -7.12 -17.17
N ALA A 300 -17.99 -7.87 -16.11
CA ALA A 300 -19.34 -8.35 -15.81
C ALA A 300 -20.33 -7.22 -15.51
N GLN A 301 -19.88 -6.19 -14.77
CA GLN A 301 -20.71 -5.05 -14.36
C GLN A 301 -20.91 -4.03 -15.48
N VAL A 302 -19.83 -3.49 -16.05
CA VAL A 302 -19.89 -2.35 -16.99
C VAL A 302 -19.46 -2.70 -18.40
N GLY A 303 -19.31 -3.98 -18.75
CA GLY A 303 -19.03 -4.46 -20.11
C GLY A 303 -17.66 -4.05 -20.66
N ILE A 304 -16.74 -3.61 -19.79
CA ILE A 304 -15.39 -3.17 -20.14
C ILE A 304 -14.41 -3.71 -19.07
N PRO A 305 -13.35 -4.46 -19.43
CA PRO A 305 -12.42 -5.03 -18.48
C PRO A 305 -11.49 -3.94 -17.92
N LEU A 306 -10.68 -4.22 -16.91
CA LEU A 306 -9.60 -3.30 -16.56
C LEU A 306 -8.57 -3.19 -17.69
N SER A 307 -7.85 -2.09 -17.74
CA SER A 307 -6.67 -1.94 -18.60
C SER A 307 -5.62 -2.98 -18.24
N ASP A 308 -4.86 -3.48 -19.22
CA ASP A 308 -3.69 -4.36 -18.99
C ASP A 308 -2.69 -3.77 -17.99
N ALA A 309 -2.64 -2.43 -17.88
CA ALA A 309 -1.83 -1.71 -16.90
C ALA A 309 -2.23 -1.96 -15.44
N ALA A 310 -3.43 -2.52 -15.15
CA ALA A 310 -3.80 -2.97 -13.81
C ALA A 310 -3.16 -4.30 -13.44
N ILE A 311 -2.88 -5.16 -14.43
CA ILE A 311 -2.47 -6.54 -14.19
C ILE A 311 -1.03 -6.56 -13.65
N GLY A 312 -0.86 -7.13 -12.45
CA GLY A 312 0.40 -7.19 -11.72
C GLY A 312 0.75 -5.91 -10.98
N LEU A 313 -0.07 -4.85 -11.04
CA LEU A 313 0.21 -3.58 -10.36
C LEU A 313 0.17 -3.74 -8.84
N ASN A 314 -0.85 -4.43 -8.30
CA ASN A 314 -0.94 -4.69 -6.87
C ASN A 314 0.28 -5.49 -6.36
N GLY A 315 0.81 -6.42 -7.16
CA GLY A 315 2.02 -7.17 -6.83
C GLY A 315 3.26 -6.27 -6.76
N LEU A 316 3.41 -5.34 -7.70
CA LEU A 316 4.51 -4.38 -7.73
C LEU A 316 4.44 -3.40 -6.56
N GLU A 317 3.25 -2.89 -6.21
CA GLU A 317 3.04 -2.01 -5.06
C GLU A 317 3.42 -2.71 -3.74
N SER A 318 3.10 -3.99 -3.56
CA SER A 318 3.57 -4.76 -2.40
C SER A 318 5.10 -4.94 -2.35
N VAL A 319 5.76 -5.12 -3.50
CA VAL A 319 7.24 -5.17 -3.57
C VAL A 319 7.85 -3.80 -3.26
N GLN A 320 7.22 -2.70 -3.70
CA GLN A 320 7.62 -1.33 -3.40
C GLN A 320 7.50 -1.02 -1.91
N ASP A 321 6.44 -1.50 -1.26
CA ASP A 321 6.27 -1.38 0.19
C ASP A 321 7.42 -2.08 0.93
N TYR A 322 7.73 -3.34 0.62
CA TYR A 322 8.88 -4.03 1.23
C TYR A 322 10.21 -3.35 0.93
N ALA A 323 10.43 -2.88 -0.29
CA ALA A 323 11.63 -2.12 -0.63
C ALA A 323 11.75 -0.84 0.21
N SER A 324 10.64 -0.23 0.62
CA SER A 324 10.63 0.94 1.51
C SER A 324 11.07 0.63 2.94
N PHE A 325 10.81 -0.58 3.44
CA PHE A 325 11.43 -1.07 4.70
C PHE A 325 12.91 -1.43 4.47
N LEU A 326 13.24 -2.10 3.37
CA LEU A 326 14.62 -2.49 3.03
C LEU A 326 15.56 -1.27 2.90
N ASN A 327 15.04 -0.11 2.49
CA ASN A 327 15.78 1.16 2.41
C ASN A 327 16.36 1.64 3.75
N VAL A 328 15.75 1.31 4.90
CA VAL A 328 16.19 1.80 6.22
C VAL A 328 16.97 0.75 7.02
N VAL A 329 17.41 -0.33 6.36
CA VAL A 329 18.05 -1.48 7.01
C VAL A 329 19.38 -1.16 7.71
N TYR A 330 20.08 -0.11 7.28
CA TYR A 330 21.31 0.41 7.90
C TYR A 330 21.08 1.66 8.77
N LYS A 331 19.83 2.05 9.08
CA LYS A 331 19.51 3.30 9.80
C LYS A 331 20.27 3.48 11.12
N ASN A 332 20.51 2.38 11.83
CA ASN A 332 21.16 2.37 13.15
C ASN A 332 22.63 1.91 13.09
N ASN A 333 23.24 1.81 11.89
CA ASN A 333 24.63 1.40 11.74
C ASN A 333 25.57 2.34 12.50
N VAL A 334 26.52 1.79 13.25
CA VAL A 334 27.52 2.54 14.01
C VAL A 334 28.88 2.53 13.29
N GLY A 335 28.98 1.84 12.15
CA GLY A 335 30.21 1.69 11.38
C GLY A 335 31.25 0.80 12.06
N PRO A 336 32.40 0.58 11.43
CA PRO A 336 33.46 -0.23 12.01
C PRO A 336 34.10 0.46 13.22
N GLU A 337 34.48 -0.35 14.20
CA GLU A 337 35.01 0.06 15.52
C GLU A 337 36.13 1.12 15.46
N ASN A 338 36.98 1.05 14.43
CA ASN A 338 38.13 1.93 14.26
C ASN A 338 37.79 3.29 13.61
N ALA A 339 36.59 3.47 13.05
CA ALA A 339 36.22 4.70 12.32
C ALA A 339 35.76 5.85 13.23
N MET A 340 35.33 5.57 14.46
CA MET A 340 34.89 6.60 15.43
C MET A 340 36.00 7.12 16.34
N GLY A 341 37.25 6.64 16.17
CA GLY A 341 38.43 7.11 16.92
C GLY A 341 39.04 8.41 16.39
N GLY A 342 38.25 9.30 15.79
CA GLY A 342 38.76 10.59 15.31
C GLY A 342 39.20 11.48 16.48
N ASP A 343 40.43 11.98 16.45
CA ASP A 343 41.00 12.80 17.51
C ASP A 343 40.33 14.19 17.62
N SER A 344 39.18 14.25 18.29
CA SER A 344 38.50 15.52 18.63
C SER A 344 39.19 16.30 19.76
N CYS A 345 40.45 15.98 20.07
CA CYS A 345 41.30 16.67 21.05
C CYS A 345 42.56 17.24 20.38
N GLY A 346 42.45 17.68 19.12
CA GLY A 346 43.48 18.45 18.44
C GLY A 346 43.66 19.82 19.11
N GLY A 347 44.55 19.88 20.09
CA GLY A 347 44.98 21.10 20.75
C GLY A 347 46.44 21.38 20.43
N ASP A 348 46.71 22.06 19.33
CA ASP A 348 48.02 22.61 19.03
C ASP A 348 48.29 23.82 19.93
N GLY A 349 48.71 23.52 21.16
CA GLY A 349 49.34 24.47 22.06
C GLY A 349 50.77 24.76 21.59
N GLU A 350 50.92 25.38 20.41
CA GLU A 350 52.23 25.80 19.92
C GLU A 350 52.67 27.08 20.65
N GLN A 351 53.31 26.90 21.81
CA GLN A 351 54.04 27.96 22.51
C GLN A 351 55.32 28.34 21.73
N GLY A 352 55.15 29.08 20.64
CA GLY A 352 56.24 29.75 19.94
C GLY A 352 56.65 31.03 20.69
N GLY A 353 57.65 30.93 21.56
CA GLY A 353 58.15 32.07 22.32
C GLY A 353 59.19 32.91 21.57
N THR A 354 59.08 34.24 21.68
CA THR A 354 60.17 35.23 21.67
C THR A 354 59.77 36.39 22.57
#